data_AF-A0A7J6DXU1-F1
#
_entry.id   AF-A0A7J6DXU1-F1
#
_cell.length_a   1.000
_cell.length_b   1.000
_cell.length_c   1.000
_cell.angle_alpha   90.00
_cell.angle_beta   90.00
_cell.angle_gamma   90.00
#
_symmetry.space_group_name_H-M   'P 1'
#
loop_
_entity.id
_entity.type
_entity.pdbx_description
1 polymer ?
#
loop_
_entity_poly.entity_id
_entity_poly.type
_entity_poly.pdbx_seq_one_letter_code
_entity_poly.pdbx_strand_id
1 'polypeptide(L)'
;MLCREVVAELKAAGATWIQFDEPTLVKDLDSHQLQAFTRAYSELESSLSGLNVIIESYFADVPAEAYKTLTSLKGVAGYGFDLVNETKLDAEIKSWLAFAAQKVVEVNALAKALSGHKDERNDMVEYFGEQLSGFAFTVNGWVQSYGSCCVKPPIIYGDVSRPKAMTVFWSSLAQSLTKRPMKGMLTGPVTILNWSFVRNDQPRSVTCYQIALAIKDEVEDLEKAVVCMTSTHQGSHLQKKSLTGSIRCLLSWRLTFCKCRRLDTVPVLVGPVSYLLLSKPAKGVEKSFSLLPSLEIILSVYKEVVAELKGCRCHLIQFDEPTLVKDLDSHQLQAFTHAYSELESSLSGLNVIIESYFADVPAEHTKHLPL
;
A
#
# COMPACT_ATOMS: atom_id res chain seq x y z
N MET A 1 13.78 20.14 -27.28
CA MET A 1 13.17 20.84 -28.44
C MET A 1 11.68 21.07 -28.21
N LEU A 2 10.87 20.04 -27.98
CA LEU A 2 9.42 20.16 -27.78
C LEU A 2 8.98 21.15 -26.66
N CYS A 3 9.64 21.12 -25.49
CA CYS A 3 9.27 22.03 -24.39
C CYS A 3 9.46 23.52 -24.75
N ARG A 4 10.45 23.86 -25.59
CA ARG A 4 10.67 25.25 -26.05
C ARG A 4 9.55 25.73 -26.98
N GLU A 5 9.04 24.84 -27.83
CA GLU A 5 7.93 25.14 -28.73
C GLU A 5 6.65 25.42 -27.93
N VAL A 6 6.34 24.57 -26.95
CA VAL A 6 5.20 24.77 -26.04
C VAL A 6 5.30 26.10 -25.29
N VAL A 7 6.49 26.43 -24.75
CA VAL A 7 6.71 27.72 -24.08
C VAL A 7 6.51 28.89 -25.04
N ALA A 8 6.97 28.79 -26.29
CA ALA A 8 6.78 29.84 -27.28
C ALA A 8 5.30 30.04 -27.63
N GLU A 9 4.54 28.96 -27.80
CA GLU A 9 3.09 29.00 -28.05
C GLU A 9 2.32 29.61 -26.87
N LEU A 10 2.66 29.22 -25.63
CA LEU A 10 2.05 29.79 -24.42
C LEU A 10 2.30 31.29 -24.31
N LYS A 11 3.52 31.76 -24.62
CA LYS A 11 3.83 33.20 -24.68
C LYS A 11 3.04 33.91 -25.77
N ALA A 12 2.94 33.32 -26.96
CA ALA A 12 2.17 33.88 -28.05
C ALA A 12 0.67 33.98 -27.71
N ALA A 13 0.17 33.05 -26.88
CA ALA A 13 -1.19 33.08 -26.33
C ALA A 13 -1.36 34.08 -25.16
N GLY A 14 -0.31 34.79 -24.75
CA GLY A 14 -0.35 35.82 -23.71
C GLY A 14 -0.11 35.33 -22.29
N ALA A 15 0.38 34.09 -22.11
CA ALA A 15 0.78 33.62 -20.78
C ALA A 15 1.92 34.48 -20.22
N THR A 16 1.81 34.85 -18.94
CA THR A 16 2.84 35.62 -18.20
C THR A 16 3.46 34.81 -17.05
N TRP A 17 2.85 33.67 -16.73
CA TRP A 17 3.32 32.70 -15.74
C TRP A 17 3.31 31.30 -16.34
N ILE A 18 4.26 30.46 -15.92
CA ILE A 18 4.29 29.04 -16.25
C ILE A 18 4.72 28.24 -15.01
N GLN A 19 4.05 27.11 -14.77
CA GLN A 19 4.35 26.19 -13.68
C GLN A 19 5.00 24.92 -14.24
N PHE A 20 6.14 24.52 -13.67
CA PHE A 20 6.73 23.21 -13.89
C PHE A 20 6.59 22.38 -12.61
N ASP A 21 6.02 21.19 -12.75
CA ASP A 21 5.89 20.23 -11.66
C ASP A 21 7.11 19.31 -11.64
N GLU A 22 7.95 19.47 -10.62
CA GLU A 22 9.17 18.67 -10.43
C GLU A 22 9.12 17.87 -9.10
N PRO A 23 8.09 17.04 -8.86
CA PRO A 23 7.95 16.29 -7.61
C PRO A 23 9.03 15.21 -7.44
N THR A 24 9.88 14.99 -8.42
CA THR A 24 11.06 14.12 -8.31
C THR A 24 12.17 14.73 -7.45
N LEU A 25 12.19 16.05 -7.28
CA LEU A 25 13.19 16.76 -6.46
C LEU A 25 13.07 16.44 -4.95
N VAL A 26 11.96 15.87 -4.50
CA VAL A 26 11.77 15.43 -3.09
C VAL A 26 12.37 14.03 -2.82
N LYS A 27 12.94 13.40 -3.85
CA LYS A 27 13.62 12.10 -3.73
C LYS A 27 15.10 12.30 -3.44
N ASP A 28 15.74 11.26 -2.93
CA ASP A 28 17.20 11.24 -2.85
C ASP A 28 17.76 11.12 -4.28
N LEU A 29 18.31 12.21 -4.81
CA LEU A 29 18.86 12.27 -6.16
C LEU A 29 20.38 12.32 -6.09
N ASP A 30 21.05 11.59 -6.98
CA ASP A 30 22.50 11.68 -7.11
C ASP A 30 22.92 12.99 -7.82
N SER A 31 24.22 13.29 -7.79
CA SER A 31 24.77 14.52 -8.37
C SER A 31 24.53 14.65 -9.88
N HIS A 32 24.51 13.53 -10.62
CA HIS A 32 24.31 13.54 -12.06
C HIS A 32 22.85 13.85 -12.39
N GLN A 33 21.91 13.26 -11.63
CA GLN A 33 20.49 13.56 -11.72
C GLN A 33 20.19 15.02 -11.39
N LEU A 34 20.79 15.58 -10.32
CA LEU A 34 20.65 17.00 -9.98
C LEU A 34 21.25 17.92 -11.05
N GLN A 35 22.41 17.58 -11.60
CA GLN A 35 23.01 18.33 -12.71
C GLN A 35 22.14 18.31 -13.97
N ALA A 36 21.36 17.25 -14.19
CA ALA A 36 20.43 17.19 -15.31
C ALA A 36 19.36 18.30 -15.23
N PHE A 37 18.85 18.63 -14.02
CA PHE A 37 17.96 19.77 -13.83
C PHE A 37 18.66 21.09 -14.16
N THR A 38 19.85 21.32 -13.60
CA THR A 38 20.63 22.53 -13.88
C THR A 38 20.83 22.72 -15.38
N ARG A 39 21.21 21.66 -16.09
CA ARG A 39 21.40 21.69 -17.53
C ARG A 39 20.10 21.97 -18.28
N ALA A 40 19.02 21.27 -17.93
CA ALA A 40 17.72 21.43 -18.59
C ALA A 40 17.19 22.87 -18.46
N TYR A 41 17.21 23.44 -17.25
CA TYR A 41 16.72 24.81 -17.04
C TYR A 41 17.66 25.87 -17.60
N SER A 42 18.97 25.64 -17.63
CA SER A 42 19.92 26.51 -18.34
C SER A 42 19.65 26.50 -19.86
N GLU A 43 19.34 25.33 -20.42
CA GLU A 43 18.96 25.22 -21.83
C GLU A 43 17.58 25.84 -22.12
N LEU A 44 16.70 26.00 -21.13
CA LEU A 44 15.38 26.63 -21.28
C LEU A 44 15.39 28.13 -20.99
N GLU A 45 16.40 28.67 -20.31
CA GLU A 45 16.47 30.06 -19.83
C GLU A 45 16.08 31.09 -20.89
N SER A 46 16.67 31.00 -22.10
CA SER A 46 16.37 31.95 -23.19
C SER A 46 14.91 31.87 -23.66
N SER A 47 14.31 30.68 -23.61
CA SER A 47 12.92 30.45 -23.98
C SER A 47 11.96 30.91 -22.88
N LEU A 48 12.38 30.85 -21.61
CA LEU A 48 11.60 31.29 -20.45
C LEU A 48 11.67 32.81 -20.22
N SER A 49 12.59 33.52 -20.89
CA SER A 49 12.67 34.97 -20.81
C SER A 49 11.32 35.65 -21.12
N GLY A 50 10.93 36.57 -20.24
CA GLY A 50 9.65 37.27 -20.29
C GLY A 50 8.48 36.54 -19.58
N LEU A 51 8.71 35.35 -19.02
CA LEU A 51 7.75 34.64 -18.18
C LEU A 51 8.23 34.61 -16.72
N ASN A 52 7.28 34.64 -15.80
CA ASN A 52 7.53 34.23 -14.42
C ASN A 52 7.37 32.71 -14.32
N VAL A 53 8.41 32.02 -13.92
CA VAL A 53 8.41 30.55 -13.83
C VAL A 53 8.32 30.13 -12.37
N ILE A 54 7.38 29.24 -12.06
CA ILE A 54 7.29 28.59 -10.74
C ILE A 54 7.65 27.12 -10.92
N ILE A 55 8.46 26.60 -9.99
CA ILE A 55 8.67 25.15 -9.87
C ILE A 55 7.95 24.66 -8.61
N GLU A 56 7.07 23.68 -8.78
CA GLU A 56 6.34 23.03 -7.69
C GLU A 56 6.97 21.69 -7.31
N SER A 57 7.17 21.48 -6.01
CA SER A 57 7.65 20.22 -5.42
C SER A 57 6.72 19.79 -4.30
N TYR A 58 6.30 18.53 -4.32
CA TYR A 58 5.29 18.02 -3.41
C TYR A 58 5.48 16.55 -3.03
N PHE A 59 4.77 16.10 -1.98
CA PHE A 59 4.79 14.77 -1.35
C PHE A 59 5.82 14.53 -0.24
N ALA A 60 6.89 15.32 -0.16
CA ALA A 60 7.90 15.22 0.92
C ALA A 60 8.81 16.46 0.94
N ASP A 61 9.65 16.55 1.98
CA ASP A 61 10.75 17.52 2.11
C ASP A 61 11.70 17.44 0.90
N VAL A 62 12.21 18.60 0.46
CA VAL A 62 13.28 18.67 -0.55
C VAL A 62 14.64 18.47 0.14
N PRO A 63 15.44 17.44 -0.22
CA PRO A 63 16.77 17.24 0.36
C PRO A 63 17.68 18.45 0.17
N ALA A 64 18.64 18.66 1.08
CA ALA A 64 19.48 19.86 1.10
C ALA A 64 20.24 20.12 -0.22
N GLU A 65 20.79 19.07 -0.85
CA GLU A 65 21.46 19.22 -2.15
C GLU A 65 20.48 19.52 -3.28
N ALA A 66 19.29 18.90 -3.27
CA ALA A 66 18.23 19.21 -4.22
C ALA A 66 17.72 20.65 -4.05
N TYR A 67 17.63 21.16 -2.83
CA TYR A 67 17.27 22.53 -2.53
C TYR A 67 18.30 23.53 -3.07
N LYS A 68 19.60 23.24 -2.91
CA LYS A 68 20.67 24.04 -3.51
C LYS A 68 20.57 24.08 -5.04
N THR A 69 20.33 22.92 -5.66
CA THR A 69 20.12 22.86 -7.11
C THR A 69 18.91 23.68 -7.52
N LEU A 70 17.75 23.44 -6.90
CA LEU A 70 16.47 24.09 -7.21
C LEU A 70 16.59 25.63 -7.13
N THR A 71 17.14 26.14 -6.02
CA THR A 71 17.31 27.59 -5.80
C THR A 71 18.36 28.25 -6.69
N SER A 72 19.15 27.45 -7.42
CA SER A 72 20.15 27.94 -8.39
C SER A 72 19.68 27.88 -9.85
N LEU A 73 18.50 27.30 -10.12
CA LEU A 73 17.98 27.14 -11.48
C LEU A 73 17.70 28.50 -12.14
N LYS A 74 18.09 28.60 -13.40
CA LYS A 74 17.97 29.83 -14.18
C LYS A 74 16.55 30.03 -14.70
N GLY A 75 16.14 31.30 -14.77
CA GLY A 75 14.81 31.69 -15.25
C GLY A 75 13.65 31.36 -14.30
N VAL A 76 13.92 30.94 -13.06
CA VAL A 76 12.89 30.62 -12.06
C VAL A 76 12.60 31.82 -11.17
N ALA A 77 11.31 32.17 -11.05
CA ALA A 77 10.82 33.31 -10.29
C ALA A 77 10.22 32.91 -8.93
N GLY A 78 9.82 31.65 -8.76
CA GLY A 78 9.25 31.17 -7.50
C GLY A 78 9.36 29.65 -7.32
N TYR A 79 9.24 29.23 -6.06
CA TYR A 79 9.33 27.82 -5.67
C TYR A 79 8.15 27.46 -4.76
N GLY A 80 7.45 26.40 -5.12
CA GLY A 80 6.40 25.79 -4.31
C GLY A 80 6.95 24.56 -3.58
N PHE A 81 6.72 24.52 -2.27
CA PHE A 81 7.14 23.44 -1.38
C PHE A 81 5.93 22.88 -0.64
N ASP A 82 5.88 21.57 -0.47
CA ASP A 82 4.89 20.90 0.36
C ASP A 82 5.23 21.06 1.85
N LEU A 83 4.60 22.05 2.47
CA LEU A 83 4.79 22.38 3.88
C LEU A 83 4.01 21.47 4.84
N VAL A 84 3.09 20.65 4.32
CA VAL A 84 2.30 19.71 5.12
C VAL A 84 3.19 18.52 5.49
N ASN A 85 3.98 18.05 4.54
CA ASN A 85 4.93 16.96 4.77
C ASN A 85 6.31 17.43 5.20
N GLU A 86 6.66 18.72 5.04
CA GLU A 86 7.93 19.30 5.46
C GLU A 86 8.17 19.13 6.97
N THR A 87 9.16 18.33 7.36
CA THR A 87 9.43 18.05 8.80
C THR A 87 10.55 18.87 9.40
N LYS A 88 11.41 19.51 8.59
CA LYS A 88 12.67 20.12 9.03
C LYS A 88 12.62 21.65 9.13
N LEU A 89 11.69 22.29 8.43
CA LEU A 89 11.51 23.75 8.54
C LEU A 89 10.84 24.14 9.86
N ASP A 90 11.32 25.23 10.45
CA ASP A 90 10.76 25.86 11.63
C ASP A 90 9.31 26.33 11.39
N ALA A 91 8.51 26.34 12.46
CA ALA A 91 7.09 26.70 12.40
C ALA A 91 6.86 28.13 11.91
N GLU A 92 7.78 29.06 12.17
CA GLU A 92 7.70 30.44 11.69
C GLU A 92 7.86 30.52 10.16
N ILE A 93 8.83 29.80 9.60
CA ILE A 93 9.11 29.76 8.15
C ILE A 93 7.98 29.08 7.37
N LYS A 94 7.40 28.01 7.93
CA LYS A 94 6.24 27.33 7.33
C LYS A 94 5.02 28.25 7.19
N SER A 95 4.85 29.20 8.12
CA SER A 95 3.71 30.12 8.09
C SER A 95 3.77 31.11 6.90
N TRP A 96 4.94 31.32 6.30
CA TRP A 96 5.15 32.26 5.21
C TRP A 96 4.88 31.69 3.81
N LEU A 97 4.67 30.38 3.68
CA LEU A 97 4.79 29.67 2.39
C LEU A 97 3.50 28.95 1.93
N ALA A 98 2.37 29.05 2.65
CA ALA A 98 1.21 28.17 2.44
C ALA A 98 0.25 28.61 1.31
N PHE A 99 0.25 27.90 0.17
CA PHE A 99 -0.80 27.98 -0.86
C PHE A 99 -1.04 26.61 -1.54
N ALA A 100 -1.88 25.74 -0.96
CA ALA A 100 -2.28 24.49 -1.63
C ALA A 100 -3.72 24.02 -1.36
N ALA A 101 -4.46 24.70 -0.48
CA ALA A 101 -5.80 24.24 -0.07
C ALA A 101 -6.86 24.35 -1.19
N GLN A 102 -6.63 25.17 -2.22
CA GLN A 102 -7.66 25.47 -3.23
C GLN A 102 -7.78 24.45 -4.39
N LYS A 103 -6.75 23.63 -4.69
CA LYS A 103 -6.83 22.66 -5.82
C LYS A 103 -7.72 21.43 -5.53
N VAL A 104 -8.07 21.18 -4.26
CA VAL A 104 -8.97 20.08 -3.84
C VAL A 104 -10.44 20.33 -4.23
N VAL A 105 -10.82 21.58 -4.47
CA VAL A 105 -12.21 21.95 -4.81
C VAL A 105 -12.54 21.65 -6.28
N GLU A 106 -11.57 21.84 -7.19
CA GLU A 106 -11.77 21.61 -8.63
C GLU A 106 -11.86 20.13 -8.99
N VAL A 107 -11.07 19.29 -8.32
CA VAL A 107 -11.10 17.82 -8.50
C VAL A 107 -12.44 17.22 -8.03
N ASN A 108 -13.03 17.77 -6.96
CA ASN A 108 -14.34 17.34 -6.44
C ASN A 108 -15.51 17.69 -7.38
N ALA A 109 -15.39 18.76 -8.17
CA ALA A 109 -16.45 19.16 -9.10
C ALA A 109 -16.59 18.19 -10.29
N LEU A 110 -15.46 17.66 -10.79
CA LEU A 110 -15.43 16.71 -11.90
C LEU A 110 -15.87 15.30 -11.50
N ALA A 111 -15.50 14.86 -10.28
CA ALA A 111 -15.90 13.57 -9.73
C ALA A 111 -17.42 13.41 -9.57
N LYS A 112 -18.14 14.52 -9.32
CA LYS A 112 -19.59 14.54 -9.14
C LYS A 112 -20.39 14.30 -10.42
N ALA A 113 -19.76 14.44 -11.59
CA ALA A 113 -20.45 14.34 -12.88
C ALA A 113 -20.60 12.90 -13.40
N LEU A 114 -19.94 11.89 -12.81
CA LEU A 114 -19.62 10.66 -13.54
C LEU A 114 -19.96 9.30 -12.88
N SER A 115 -20.56 9.21 -11.69
CA SER A 115 -20.78 7.88 -11.09
C SER A 115 -22.25 7.56 -10.77
N GLY A 116 -22.75 6.52 -11.45
CA GLY A 116 -24.00 5.84 -11.17
C GLY A 116 -23.78 4.34 -10.94
N HIS A 117 -24.52 3.82 -9.96
CA HIS A 117 -24.80 2.42 -9.58
C HIS A 117 -23.78 1.67 -8.70
N LYS A 118 -24.34 0.95 -7.71
CA LYS A 118 -23.70 0.22 -6.60
C LYS A 118 -24.01 -1.27 -6.71
N ASP A 119 -23.05 -2.11 -6.31
CA ASP A 119 -23.26 -3.54 -5.99
C ASP A 119 -22.93 -3.82 -4.50
N GLU A 120 -23.23 -5.01 -3.95
CA GLU A 120 -23.28 -5.25 -2.49
C GLU A 120 -22.00 -5.83 -1.81
N ARG A 121 -20.83 -5.76 -2.45
CA ARG A 121 -19.51 -5.75 -1.80
C ARG A 121 -18.54 -4.95 -2.68
N ASN A 122 -18.66 -3.63 -2.64
CA ASN A 122 -17.88 -2.80 -3.58
C ASN A 122 -16.40 -2.67 -3.22
N ASP A 123 -16.03 -2.78 -1.93
CA ASP A 123 -14.66 -2.51 -1.50
C ASP A 123 -14.29 -3.24 -0.17
N MET A 124 -13.10 -3.86 -0.16
CA MET A 124 -12.59 -4.67 0.97
C MET A 124 -12.32 -3.86 2.24
N VAL A 125 -12.21 -2.54 2.16
CA VAL A 125 -11.95 -1.64 3.29
C VAL A 125 -13.24 -0.96 3.74
N GLU A 126 -14.13 -0.59 2.80
CA GLU A 126 -15.45 -0.05 3.11
C GLU A 126 -16.28 -1.02 3.97
N TYR A 127 -16.32 -2.31 3.61
CA TYR A 127 -17.07 -3.34 4.37
C TYR A 127 -16.71 -3.37 5.87
N PHE A 128 -15.42 -3.33 6.20
CA PHE A 128 -14.98 -3.36 7.60
C PHE A 128 -15.18 -2.00 8.26
N GLY A 129 -14.84 -0.91 7.57
CA GLY A 129 -14.95 0.43 8.14
C GLY A 129 -16.39 0.79 8.53
N GLU A 130 -17.41 0.38 7.76
CA GLU A 130 -18.83 0.67 8.08
C GLU A 130 -19.28 0.07 9.42
N GLN A 131 -18.55 -0.93 9.91
CA GLN A 131 -18.84 -1.67 11.13
C GLN A 131 -17.89 -1.30 12.28
N LEU A 132 -16.96 -0.38 12.07
CA LEU A 132 -15.99 0.08 13.06
C LEU A 132 -16.33 1.49 13.55
N SER A 133 -16.20 1.71 14.85
CA SER A 133 -16.22 3.06 15.42
C SER A 133 -15.02 3.86 14.90
N GLY A 134 -15.14 5.19 14.87
CA GLY A 134 -14.07 6.08 14.41
C GLY A 134 -13.93 6.19 12.88
N PHE A 135 -14.82 5.54 12.12
CA PHE A 135 -14.91 5.65 10.65
C PHE A 135 -16.11 6.50 10.22
N ALA A 136 -15.91 7.27 9.15
CA ALA A 136 -16.95 8.01 8.44
C ALA A 136 -16.80 7.79 6.92
N PHE A 137 -17.91 7.94 6.20
CA PHE A 137 -17.99 7.66 4.77
C PHE A 137 -18.55 8.86 4.02
N THR A 138 -17.89 9.21 2.92
CA THR A 138 -18.36 10.29 2.06
C THR A 138 -19.39 9.75 1.06
N VAL A 139 -20.30 10.64 0.63
CA VAL A 139 -21.24 10.30 -0.45
C VAL A 139 -20.58 10.44 -1.83
N ASN A 140 -19.73 11.46 -1.99
CA ASN A 140 -19.13 11.84 -3.28
C ASN A 140 -17.61 12.08 -3.22
N GLY A 141 -16.92 11.63 -2.16
CA GLY A 141 -15.48 11.84 -1.99
C GLY A 141 -14.64 10.86 -2.79
N TRP A 142 -14.86 10.84 -4.11
CA TRP A 142 -14.11 10.00 -5.04
C TRP A 142 -12.72 10.56 -5.29
N VAL A 143 -11.74 9.68 -5.33
CA VAL A 143 -10.34 9.96 -5.65
C VAL A 143 -9.98 9.16 -6.88
N GLN A 144 -9.45 9.82 -7.91
CA GLN A 144 -8.97 9.14 -9.10
C GLN A 144 -7.80 8.22 -8.74
N SER A 145 -7.88 6.97 -9.15
CA SER A 145 -6.80 5.99 -8.97
C SER A 145 -5.94 5.91 -10.23
N TYR A 146 -6.55 5.51 -11.35
CA TYR A 146 -5.93 5.49 -12.66
C TYR A 146 -7.00 5.51 -13.76
N GLY A 147 -6.73 6.15 -14.90
CA GLY A 147 -7.69 6.24 -16.01
C GLY A 147 -9.04 6.79 -15.56
N SER A 148 -10.13 6.06 -15.84
CA SER A 148 -11.49 6.35 -15.36
C SER A 148 -11.82 5.70 -14.01
N CYS A 149 -10.92 4.88 -13.46
CA CYS A 149 -11.14 4.18 -12.19
C CYS A 149 -10.96 5.14 -11.01
N CYS A 150 -12.01 5.23 -10.18
CA CYS A 150 -12.03 6.03 -8.96
C CYS A 150 -12.27 5.13 -7.75
N VAL A 151 -11.70 5.52 -6.61
CA VAL A 151 -11.91 4.88 -5.31
C VAL A 151 -12.54 5.89 -4.37
N LYS A 152 -13.22 5.43 -3.32
CA LYS A 152 -13.87 6.31 -2.34
C LYS A 152 -13.34 5.98 -0.94
N PRO A 153 -12.14 6.49 -0.57
CA PRO A 153 -11.48 6.12 0.66
C PRO A 153 -12.34 6.47 1.89
N PRO A 154 -12.48 5.56 2.87
CA PRO A 154 -13.11 5.87 4.15
C PRO A 154 -12.30 6.91 4.93
N ILE A 155 -12.93 7.59 5.88
CA ILE A 155 -12.28 8.58 6.75
C ILE A 155 -12.17 8.02 8.16
N ILE A 156 -10.95 7.89 8.69
CA ILE A 156 -10.71 7.54 10.09
C ILE A 156 -10.55 8.84 10.87
N TYR A 157 -11.64 9.29 11.50
CA TYR A 157 -11.68 10.57 12.23
C TYR A 157 -11.45 10.41 13.74
N GLY A 158 -11.62 9.20 14.29
CA GLY A 158 -11.63 8.97 15.73
C GLY A 158 -10.95 7.67 16.14
N ASP A 159 -11.09 7.32 17.41
CA ASP A 159 -10.52 6.08 17.95
C ASP A 159 -11.27 4.86 17.41
N VAL A 160 -10.51 3.89 16.89
CA VAL A 160 -11.08 2.71 16.25
C VAL A 160 -11.39 1.62 17.27
N SER A 161 -12.62 1.11 17.25
CA SER A 161 -13.04 -0.06 18.03
C SER A 161 -14.12 -0.84 17.30
N ARG A 162 -14.23 -2.14 17.59
CA ARG A 162 -15.24 -3.03 17.03
C ARG A 162 -16.43 -3.17 18.00
N PRO A 163 -17.59 -2.55 17.73
CA PRO A 163 -18.76 -2.63 18.61
C PRO A 163 -19.46 -4.00 18.58
N LYS A 164 -19.46 -4.70 17.43
CA LYS A 164 -20.15 -5.98 17.21
C LYS A 164 -19.36 -6.86 16.25
N ALA A 165 -19.64 -8.17 16.25
CA ALA A 165 -19.06 -9.09 15.27
C ALA A 165 -19.48 -8.72 13.83
N MET A 166 -18.54 -8.85 12.90
CA MET A 166 -18.66 -8.33 11.53
C MET A 166 -18.82 -9.42 10.47
N THR A 167 -18.04 -10.50 10.55
CA THR A 167 -18.00 -11.61 9.58
C THR A 167 -18.43 -12.94 10.19
N VAL A 168 -18.46 -13.07 11.52
CA VAL A 168 -18.84 -14.31 12.23
C VAL A 168 -20.12 -14.94 11.71
N PHE A 169 -21.18 -14.16 11.49
CA PHE A 169 -22.46 -14.69 11.00
C PHE A 169 -22.29 -15.37 9.63
N TRP A 170 -21.68 -14.66 8.66
CA TRP A 170 -21.48 -15.17 7.31
C TRP A 170 -20.54 -16.37 7.27
N SER A 171 -19.44 -16.32 8.01
CA SER A 171 -18.49 -17.42 8.10
C SER A 171 -19.11 -18.67 8.74
N SER A 172 -19.92 -18.50 9.78
CA SER A 172 -20.63 -19.62 10.43
C SER A 172 -21.67 -20.25 9.52
N LEU A 173 -22.45 -19.41 8.81
CA LEU A 173 -23.41 -19.88 7.82
C LEU A 173 -22.71 -20.67 6.71
N ALA A 174 -21.63 -20.13 6.12
CA ALA A 174 -20.89 -20.79 5.06
C ALA A 174 -20.29 -22.13 5.53
N GLN A 175 -19.73 -22.17 6.75
CA GLN A 175 -19.23 -23.41 7.34
C GLN A 175 -20.34 -24.44 7.57
N SER A 176 -21.56 -24.03 7.93
CA SER A 176 -22.68 -24.97 8.16
C SER A 176 -23.13 -25.71 6.90
N LEU A 177 -22.85 -25.17 5.71
CA LEU A 177 -23.24 -25.74 4.43
C LEU A 177 -22.26 -26.82 3.91
N THR A 178 -21.14 -27.04 4.60
CA THR A 178 -20.13 -28.00 4.17
C THR A 178 -19.41 -28.66 5.35
N LYS A 179 -18.97 -29.90 5.17
CA LYS A 179 -18.10 -30.58 6.13
C LYS A 179 -16.62 -30.24 5.94
N ARG A 180 -16.27 -29.54 4.86
CA ARG A 180 -14.91 -29.07 4.60
C ARG A 180 -14.64 -27.80 5.41
N PRO A 181 -13.42 -27.59 5.95
CA PRO A 181 -13.08 -26.35 6.63
C PRO A 181 -13.25 -25.13 5.72
N MET A 182 -13.94 -24.09 6.21
CA MET A 182 -14.14 -22.82 5.54
C MET A 182 -13.25 -21.74 6.17
N LYS A 183 -12.59 -20.97 5.31
CA LYS A 183 -11.70 -19.87 5.72
C LYS A 183 -12.50 -18.63 6.11
N GLY A 184 -12.18 -18.05 7.27
CA GLY A 184 -12.64 -16.71 7.63
C GLY A 184 -11.90 -15.64 6.82
N MET A 185 -12.62 -14.64 6.30
CA MET A 185 -12.06 -13.57 5.47
C MET A 185 -12.02 -12.26 6.25
N LEU A 186 -10.83 -11.67 6.37
CA LEU A 186 -10.59 -10.41 7.07
C LEU A 186 -9.59 -9.54 6.29
N THR A 187 -9.77 -8.22 6.34
CA THR A 187 -8.80 -7.25 5.80
C THR A 187 -7.81 -6.83 6.89
N GLY A 188 -6.51 -6.85 6.57
CA GLY A 188 -5.46 -6.50 7.53
C GLY A 188 -5.48 -5.03 7.95
N PRO A 189 -5.02 -4.70 9.18
CA PRO A 189 -5.11 -3.34 9.72
C PRO A 189 -4.30 -2.30 8.94
N VAL A 190 -3.16 -2.69 8.37
CA VAL A 190 -2.32 -1.81 7.53
C VAL A 190 -3.01 -1.48 6.21
N THR A 191 -3.69 -2.46 5.60
CA THR A 191 -4.46 -2.24 4.37
C THR A 191 -5.60 -1.27 4.63
N ILE A 192 -6.38 -1.48 5.70
CA ILE A 192 -7.45 -0.57 6.12
C ILE A 192 -6.92 0.85 6.33
N LEU A 193 -5.78 1.00 7.02
CA LEU A 193 -5.15 2.29 7.27
C LEU A 193 -4.69 3.00 5.99
N ASN A 194 -4.06 2.28 5.06
CA ASN A 194 -3.47 2.88 3.86
C ASN A 194 -4.48 3.26 2.79
N TRP A 195 -5.63 2.59 2.77
CA TRP A 195 -6.73 2.85 1.84
C TRP A 195 -7.81 3.76 2.45
N SER A 196 -7.51 4.42 3.56
CA SER A 196 -8.37 5.41 4.22
C SER A 196 -7.68 6.77 4.33
N PHE A 197 -8.46 7.84 4.40
CA PHE A 197 -8.00 9.13 4.89
C PHE A 197 -7.90 9.08 6.42
N VAL A 198 -6.67 9.13 6.93
CA VAL A 198 -6.39 8.96 8.36
C VAL A 198 -6.26 10.31 9.03
N ARG A 199 -6.88 10.49 10.21
CA ARG A 199 -6.63 11.62 11.12
C ARG A 199 -5.13 11.91 11.29
N ASN A 200 -4.79 13.19 11.38
CA ASN A 200 -3.41 13.71 11.39
C ASN A 200 -2.96 14.23 12.77
N ASP A 201 -3.75 14.03 13.80
CA ASP A 201 -3.51 14.46 15.18
C ASP A 201 -2.77 13.43 16.04
N GLN A 202 -2.48 12.24 15.49
CA GLN A 202 -1.67 11.22 16.14
C GLN A 202 -0.82 10.43 15.11
N PRO A 203 0.25 9.74 15.55
CA PRO A 203 1.04 8.90 14.64
C PRO A 203 0.18 7.80 14.00
N ARG A 204 0.37 7.56 12.69
CA ARG A 204 -0.33 6.50 11.92
C ARG A 204 -0.23 5.13 12.59
N SER A 205 0.87 4.84 13.28
CA SER A 205 1.08 3.59 14.02
C SER A 205 0.08 3.39 15.17
N VAL A 206 -0.33 4.46 15.85
CA VAL A 206 -1.32 4.41 16.93
C VAL A 206 -2.68 4.02 16.37
N THR A 207 -3.13 4.68 15.30
CA THR A 207 -4.37 4.33 14.60
C THR A 207 -4.32 2.90 14.06
N CYS A 208 -3.19 2.49 13.47
CA CYS A 208 -3.00 1.12 12.98
C CYS A 208 -3.15 0.08 14.09
N TYR A 209 -2.66 0.37 15.30
CA TYR A 209 -2.77 -0.52 16.45
C TYR A 209 -4.21 -0.65 16.94
N GLN A 210 -4.99 0.44 16.95
CA GLN A 210 -6.41 0.41 17.27
C GLN A 210 -7.20 -0.47 16.27
N ILE A 211 -6.94 -0.34 14.97
CA ILE A 211 -7.54 -1.21 13.95
C ILE A 211 -7.13 -2.68 14.21
N ALA A 212 -5.85 -2.93 14.51
CA ALA A 212 -5.39 -4.29 14.79
C ALA A 212 -6.09 -4.91 16.02
N LEU A 213 -6.37 -4.14 17.07
CA LEU A 213 -7.15 -4.60 18.22
C LEU A 213 -8.59 -4.96 17.82
N ALA A 214 -9.24 -4.12 17.01
CA ALA A 214 -10.58 -4.39 16.52
C ALA A 214 -10.65 -5.69 15.67
N ILE A 215 -9.67 -5.90 14.78
CA ILE A 215 -9.57 -7.12 13.98
C ILE A 215 -9.26 -8.34 14.86
N LYS A 216 -8.43 -8.19 15.91
CA LYS A 216 -8.13 -9.27 16.86
C LYS A 216 -9.42 -9.80 17.50
N ASP A 217 -10.32 -8.93 17.93
CA ASP A 217 -11.57 -9.34 18.57
C ASP A 217 -12.49 -10.10 17.59
N GLU A 218 -12.50 -9.71 16.32
CA GLU A 218 -13.21 -10.44 15.26
C GLU A 218 -12.65 -11.84 15.04
N VAL A 219 -11.33 -11.96 15.01
CA VAL A 219 -10.65 -13.24 14.90
C VAL A 219 -10.99 -14.14 16.10
N GLU A 220 -10.96 -13.62 17.33
CA GLU A 220 -11.31 -14.38 18.54
C GLU A 220 -12.77 -14.85 18.55
N ASP A 221 -13.70 -14.11 17.95
CA ASP A 221 -15.09 -14.55 17.83
C ASP A 221 -15.30 -15.58 16.72
N LEU A 222 -14.58 -15.46 15.59
CA LEU A 222 -14.54 -16.50 14.56
C LEU A 222 -14.01 -17.82 15.12
N GLU A 223 -12.96 -17.77 15.95
CA GLU A 223 -12.47 -18.94 16.68
C GLU A 223 -13.58 -19.60 17.52
N LYS A 224 -14.26 -18.81 18.37
CA LYS A 224 -15.32 -19.34 19.24
C LYS A 224 -16.45 -19.97 18.43
N ALA A 225 -16.82 -19.36 17.32
CA ALA A 225 -17.85 -19.90 16.43
C ALA A 225 -17.45 -21.25 15.82
N VAL A 226 -16.19 -21.41 15.42
CA VAL A 226 -15.65 -22.69 14.90
C VAL A 226 -15.47 -23.75 16.01
N VAL A 227 -15.01 -23.34 17.20
CA VAL A 227 -14.82 -24.22 18.37
C VAL A 227 -16.15 -24.76 18.91
N CYS A 228 -17.22 -23.96 18.88
CA CYS A 228 -18.56 -24.39 19.29
C CYS A 228 -19.17 -25.41 18.31
N MET A 229 -18.69 -25.47 17.07
CA MET A 229 -19.08 -26.49 16.09
C MET A 229 -18.21 -27.77 16.17
N THR A 230 -17.04 -27.72 16.81
CA THR A 230 -16.02 -28.80 16.79
C THR A 230 -15.71 -29.44 18.15
N SER A 231 -16.11 -28.84 19.28
CA SER A 231 -15.88 -29.36 20.65
C SER A 231 -17.19 -29.29 21.47
N THR A 232 -17.66 -30.23 22.30
CA THR A 232 -17.08 -31.42 22.96
C THR A 232 -15.59 -31.28 23.27
N HIS A 233 -15.28 -30.61 24.41
CA HIS A 233 -14.03 -30.60 25.19
C HIS A 233 -13.16 -29.31 25.23
N GLN A 234 -13.39 -28.57 26.33
CA GLN A 234 -12.55 -27.74 27.24
C GLN A 234 -11.17 -27.14 26.83
N GLY A 235 -11.03 -25.80 27.02
CA GLY A 235 -10.38 -25.20 28.21
C GLY A 235 -8.95 -24.60 28.14
N SER A 236 -8.85 -23.32 28.58
CA SER A 236 -7.74 -22.64 29.33
C SER A 236 -6.85 -21.52 28.69
N HIS A 237 -6.50 -20.53 29.54
CA HIS A 237 -5.85 -19.21 29.35
C HIS A 237 -4.30 -19.19 29.23
N LEU A 238 -3.68 -18.16 28.61
CA LEU A 238 -2.60 -17.29 29.19
C LEU A 238 -2.07 -16.14 28.24
N GLN A 239 -1.25 -15.25 28.85
CA GLN A 239 -0.72 -13.87 28.58
C GLN A 239 -0.01 -13.45 27.26
N LYS A 240 -0.07 -12.12 27.01
CA LYS A 240 0.58 -11.32 25.93
C LYS A 240 2.05 -10.95 26.24
N LYS A 241 2.91 -10.89 25.21
CA LYS A 241 4.15 -10.07 25.17
C LYS A 241 4.28 -9.31 23.84
N SER A 242 4.82 -8.09 23.94
CA SER A 242 5.08 -7.10 22.88
C SER A 242 6.35 -7.43 22.09
N LEU A 243 6.42 -7.09 20.79
CA LEU A 243 7.66 -6.92 20.01
C LEU A 243 7.44 -6.11 18.71
N THR A 244 8.49 -5.37 18.33
CA THR A 244 8.59 -4.25 17.37
C THR A 244 9.15 -4.62 15.98
N GLY A 245 8.76 -3.85 14.93
CA GLY A 245 9.47 -3.69 13.63
C GLY A 245 8.61 -4.01 12.38
N SER A 246 8.48 -3.12 11.38
CA SER A 246 7.42 -3.16 10.33
C SER A 246 7.24 -4.46 9.51
N ILE A 247 8.29 -5.19 9.11
CA ILE A 247 8.15 -6.48 8.40
C ILE A 247 7.92 -7.62 9.39
N ARG A 248 8.66 -7.58 10.51
CA ARG A 248 8.51 -8.55 11.59
C ARG A 248 7.16 -8.39 12.28
N CYS A 249 6.52 -7.23 12.30
CA CYS A 249 5.19 -6.97 12.84
C CYS A 249 4.10 -7.65 12.01
N LEU A 250 4.16 -7.55 10.68
CA LEU A 250 3.18 -8.19 9.78
C LEU A 250 3.22 -9.71 9.88
N LEU A 251 4.43 -10.28 9.96
CA LEU A 251 4.64 -11.72 10.09
C LEU A 251 4.47 -12.21 11.54
N SER A 252 4.97 -11.46 12.54
CA SER A 252 4.86 -11.78 13.97
C SER A 252 3.42 -11.73 14.45
N TRP A 253 2.55 -10.88 13.92
CA TRP A 253 1.14 -10.88 14.34
C TRP A 253 0.42 -12.17 13.91
N ARG A 254 0.64 -12.63 12.66
CA ARG A 254 0.11 -13.91 12.15
C ARG A 254 0.74 -15.13 12.83
N LEU A 255 2.05 -15.08 13.14
CA LEU A 255 2.79 -16.16 13.80
C LEU A 255 2.49 -16.27 15.31
N THR A 256 2.34 -15.15 16.01
CA THR A 256 1.94 -15.12 17.44
C THR A 256 0.54 -15.71 17.62
N PHE A 257 -0.33 -15.49 16.63
CA PHE A 257 -1.68 -16.03 16.63
C PHE A 257 -1.69 -17.57 16.50
N CYS A 258 -0.97 -18.14 15.52
CA CYS A 258 -0.79 -19.59 15.39
C CYS A 258 -0.12 -20.24 16.63
N LYS A 259 0.84 -19.56 17.27
CA LYS A 259 1.55 -20.08 18.45
C LYS A 259 0.70 -20.11 19.72
N CYS A 260 -0.29 -19.23 19.85
CA CYS A 260 -0.96 -19.01 21.12
C CYS A 260 -2.15 -19.94 21.40
N ARG A 261 -2.85 -20.51 20.40
CA ARG A 261 -4.06 -21.31 20.63
C ARG A 261 -4.19 -22.40 19.57
N ARG A 262 -4.48 -23.65 20.00
CA ARG A 262 -4.60 -24.88 19.18
C ARG A 262 -5.68 -24.74 18.09
N LEU A 263 -5.35 -24.14 16.94
CA LEU A 263 -6.31 -23.90 15.85
C LEU A 263 -5.76 -24.40 14.51
N ASP A 264 -6.64 -25.01 13.72
CA ASP A 264 -6.42 -25.29 12.31
C ASP A 264 -6.72 -24.02 11.48
N THR A 265 -5.82 -23.05 11.49
CA THR A 265 -5.93 -21.85 10.63
C THR A 265 -5.10 -21.98 9.38
N VAL A 266 -5.56 -21.37 8.28
CA VAL A 266 -4.79 -21.26 7.02
C VAL A 266 -4.06 -19.91 6.98
N PRO A 267 -2.76 -19.83 7.33
CA PRO A 267 -1.96 -18.64 7.13
C PRO A 267 -1.91 -18.25 5.66
N VAL A 268 -2.29 -17.01 5.37
CA VAL A 268 -2.27 -16.43 4.02
C VAL A 268 -1.15 -15.40 3.87
N LEU A 269 -0.11 -15.69 3.13
CA LEU A 269 0.96 -14.72 2.90
C LEU A 269 0.82 -14.15 1.50
N VAL A 270 1.15 -12.88 1.27
CA VAL A 270 1.44 -12.46 -0.12
C VAL A 270 2.61 -13.32 -0.59
N GLY A 271 2.56 -13.87 -1.78
CA GLY A 271 3.63 -14.71 -2.31
C GLY A 271 4.91 -13.91 -2.53
N PRO A 272 6.09 -14.55 -2.44
CA PRO A 272 7.38 -13.85 -2.41
C PRO A 272 7.66 -13.05 -3.69
N VAL A 273 7.17 -13.53 -4.84
CA VAL A 273 7.39 -12.85 -6.13
C VAL A 273 6.43 -11.66 -6.26
N SER A 274 5.13 -11.83 -5.99
CA SER A 274 4.19 -10.71 -5.95
C SER A 274 4.60 -9.65 -4.94
N TYR A 275 5.12 -10.04 -3.78
CA TYR A 275 5.62 -9.09 -2.79
C TYR A 275 6.70 -8.19 -3.38
N LEU A 276 7.68 -8.75 -4.10
CA LEU A 276 8.75 -7.97 -4.74
C LEU A 276 8.25 -7.15 -5.93
N LEU A 277 7.38 -7.71 -6.77
CA LEU A 277 6.81 -7.01 -7.92
C LEU A 277 5.85 -5.88 -7.56
N LEU A 278 5.24 -5.93 -6.37
CA LEU A 278 4.40 -4.86 -5.82
C LEU A 278 5.18 -3.88 -4.93
N SER A 279 6.40 -4.24 -4.52
CA SER A 279 7.25 -3.40 -3.69
C SER A 279 7.81 -2.23 -4.49
N LYS A 280 7.99 -1.11 -3.81
CA LYS A 280 8.65 0.08 -4.37
C LYS A 280 10.09 0.13 -3.84
N PRO A 281 11.09 0.40 -4.69
CA PRO A 281 12.45 0.63 -4.24
C PRO A 281 12.51 1.73 -3.18
N ALA A 282 13.50 1.65 -2.28
CA ALA A 282 13.75 2.69 -1.30
C ALA A 282 14.04 4.03 -2.00
N LYS A 283 13.86 5.14 -1.27
CA LYS A 283 14.23 6.46 -1.78
C LYS A 283 15.72 6.45 -2.17
N GLY A 284 16.05 6.99 -3.34
CA GLY A 284 17.42 7.03 -3.88
C GLY A 284 17.86 5.88 -4.76
N VAL A 285 17.03 4.85 -4.92
CA VAL A 285 17.33 3.74 -5.83
C VAL A 285 16.79 4.03 -7.23
N GLU A 286 17.57 3.76 -8.27
CA GLU A 286 17.17 3.97 -9.66
C GLU A 286 15.84 3.28 -9.99
N LYS A 287 15.01 3.90 -10.84
CA LYS A 287 13.70 3.33 -11.22
C LYS A 287 13.80 2.06 -12.09
N SER A 288 14.93 1.88 -12.77
CA SER A 288 15.30 0.66 -13.51
C SER A 288 15.68 -0.50 -12.59
N PHE A 289 15.85 -0.23 -11.29
CA PHE A 289 16.22 -1.25 -10.31
C PHE A 289 15.08 -2.24 -10.11
N SER A 290 15.29 -3.45 -10.61
CA SER A 290 14.42 -4.58 -10.28
C SER A 290 14.69 -5.01 -8.84
N LEU A 291 13.62 -5.27 -8.08
CA LEU A 291 13.73 -5.84 -6.73
C LEU A 291 13.83 -7.37 -6.76
N LEU A 292 13.62 -8.01 -7.91
CA LEU A 292 13.71 -9.47 -8.06
C LEU A 292 15.07 -10.07 -7.66
N PRO A 293 16.24 -9.41 -7.85
CA PRO A 293 17.50 -9.93 -7.32
C PRO A 293 17.53 -10.07 -5.79
N SER A 294 16.62 -9.41 -5.06
CA SER A 294 16.46 -9.57 -3.61
C SER A 294 15.63 -10.81 -3.23
N LEU A 295 15.21 -11.63 -4.21
CA LEU A 295 14.40 -12.82 -3.99
C LEU A 295 15.06 -13.78 -3.02
N GLU A 296 16.37 -14.03 -3.10
CA GLU A 296 17.07 -14.90 -2.14
C GLU A 296 16.89 -14.48 -0.68
N ILE A 297 17.00 -13.18 -0.42
CA ILE A 297 16.84 -12.61 0.91
C ILE A 297 15.39 -12.80 1.37
N ILE A 298 14.41 -12.53 0.51
CA ILE A 298 12.99 -12.75 0.83
C ILE A 298 12.70 -14.24 1.07
N LEU A 299 13.22 -15.14 0.24
CA LEU A 299 13.01 -16.58 0.38
C LEU A 299 13.55 -17.09 1.72
N SER A 300 14.71 -16.60 2.18
CA SER A 300 15.21 -16.95 3.51
C SER A 300 14.24 -16.58 4.64
N VAL A 301 13.62 -15.40 4.57
CA VAL A 301 12.58 -14.98 5.52
C VAL A 301 11.34 -15.86 5.40
N TYR A 302 10.91 -16.22 4.20
CA TYR A 302 9.78 -17.12 4.00
C TYR A 302 10.06 -18.51 4.56
N LYS A 303 11.27 -19.05 4.39
CA LYS A 303 11.71 -20.33 4.98
C LYS A 303 11.62 -20.28 6.52
N GLU A 304 12.05 -19.19 7.14
CA GLU A 304 11.90 -18.98 8.59
C GLU A 304 10.43 -18.96 9.02
N VAL A 305 9.58 -18.19 8.31
CA VAL A 305 8.14 -18.10 8.59
C VAL A 305 7.47 -19.46 8.47
N VAL A 306 7.77 -20.23 7.42
CA VAL A 306 7.24 -21.58 7.21
C VAL A 306 7.70 -22.53 8.31
N ALA A 307 8.97 -22.46 8.73
CA ALA A 307 9.48 -23.27 9.85
C ALA A 307 8.74 -22.95 11.16
N GLU A 308 8.47 -21.66 11.42
CA GLU A 308 7.67 -21.27 12.58
C GLU A 308 6.21 -21.76 12.49
N LEU A 309 5.58 -21.70 11.31
CA LEU A 309 4.22 -22.18 11.08
C LEU A 309 4.09 -23.70 11.26
N LYS A 310 5.08 -24.47 10.79
CA LYS A 310 5.18 -25.92 11.03
C LYS A 310 5.22 -26.25 12.52
N GLY A 311 5.88 -25.42 13.32
CA GLY A 311 5.91 -25.53 14.78
C GLY A 311 4.53 -25.36 15.45
N CYS A 312 3.54 -24.84 14.74
CA CYS A 312 2.21 -24.50 15.28
C CYS A 312 1.09 -25.50 14.92
N ARG A 313 1.42 -26.71 14.44
CA ARG A 313 0.45 -27.70 13.89
C ARG A 313 -0.38 -27.19 12.70
N CYS A 314 0.15 -26.22 11.95
CA CYS A 314 -0.47 -25.80 10.70
C CYS A 314 -0.29 -26.90 9.63
N HIS A 315 -1.36 -27.28 8.93
CA HIS A 315 -1.33 -28.32 7.89
C HIS A 315 -1.55 -27.77 6.46
N LEU A 316 -1.90 -26.49 6.34
CA LEU A 316 -2.26 -25.83 5.08
C LEU A 316 -1.76 -24.38 5.11
N ILE A 317 -1.06 -23.92 4.07
CA ILE A 317 -0.61 -22.54 3.90
C ILE A 317 -1.08 -22.01 2.54
N GLN A 318 -1.42 -20.72 2.48
CA GLN A 318 -1.81 -20.04 1.25
C GLN A 318 -0.82 -18.92 0.91
N PHE A 319 -0.42 -18.85 -0.35
CA PHE A 319 0.31 -17.73 -0.94
C PHE A 319 -0.57 -17.00 -1.94
N ASP A 320 -0.79 -15.70 -1.72
CA ASP A 320 -1.51 -14.81 -2.63
C ASP A 320 -0.52 -14.23 -3.63
N GLU A 321 -0.63 -14.65 -4.89
CA GLU A 321 0.20 -14.19 -6.00
C GLU A 321 -0.61 -13.36 -7.02
N PRO A 322 -1.13 -12.16 -6.64
CA PRO A 322 -1.96 -11.35 -7.52
C PRO A 322 -1.22 -10.76 -8.72
N THR A 323 0.12 -10.84 -8.78
CA THR A 323 0.83 -10.40 -10.00
C THR A 323 0.86 -11.45 -11.09
N LEU A 324 0.44 -12.69 -10.83
CA LEU A 324 0.35 -13.75 -11.84
C LEU A 324 -0.62 -13.40 -12.98
N VAL A 325 -1.56 -12.47 -12.76
CA VAL A 325 -2.51 -12.02 -13.79
C VAL A 325 -1.95 -10.89 -14.68
N LYS A 326 -0.79 -10.34 -14.35
CA LYS A 326 -0.15 -9.27 -15.14
C LYS A 326 0.54 -9.88 -16.36
N ASP A 327 0.81 -9.05 -17.37
CA ASP A 327 1.72 -9.42 -18.46
C ASP A 327 3.15 -9.49 -17.91
N LEU A 328 3.65 -10.71 -17.69
CA LEU A 328 4.97 -10.96 -17.09
C LEU A 328 5.99 -11.34 -18.16
N ASP A 329 7.21 -10.81 -18.03
CA ASP A 329 8.33 -11.24 -18.88
C ASP A 329 8.90 -12.60 -18.44
N SER A 330 9.75 -13.20 -19.28
CA SER A 330 10.33 -14.51 -19.02
C SER A 330 11.18 -14.56 -17.75
N HIS A 331 11.84 -13.46 -17.36
CA HIS A 331 12.64 -13.38 -16.15
C HIS A 331 11.74 -13.34 -14.90
N GLN A 332 10.63 -12.61 -14.95
CA GLN A 332 9.61 -12.58 -13.91
C GLN A 332 8.96 -13.95 -13.72
N LEU A 333 8.62 -14.64 -14.80
CA LEU A 333 8.06 -15.99 -14.75
C LEU A 333 9.05 -17.02 -14.18
N GLN A 334 10.32 -16.93 -14.57
CA GLN A 334 11.38 -17.77 -13.97
C GLN A 334 11.55 -17.52 -12.47
N ALA A 335 11.32 -16.29 -11.99
CA ALA A 335 11.35 -15.99 -10.56
C ALA A 335 10.28 -16.77 -9.77
N PHE A 336 9.09 -17.01 -10.34
CA PHE A 336 8.08 -17.88 -9.72
C PHE A 336 8.56 -19.33 -9.62
N THR A 337 9.12 -19.86 -10.72
CA THR A 337 9.65 -21.23 -10.73
C THR A 337 10.73 -21.39 -9.67
N HIS A 338 11.69 -20.46 -9.64
CA HIS A 338 12.76 -20.46 -8.67
C HIS A 338 12.25 -20.34 -7.23
N ALA A 339 11.36 -19.39 -6.96
CA ALA A 339 10.83 -19.15 -5.61
C ALA A 339 10.15 -20.40 -5.02
N TYR A 340 9.30 -21.06 -5.79
CA TYR A 340 8.53 -22.20 -5.30
C TYR A 340 9.33 -23.50 -5.29
N SER A 341 10.30 -23.69 -6.20
CA SER A 341 11.29 -24.77 -6.10
C SER A 341 12.16 -24.63 -4.85
N GLU A 342 12.63 -23.42 -4.54
CA GLU A 342 13.43 -23.17 -3.34
C GLU A 342 12.65 -23.37 -2.03
N LEU A 343 11.35 -23.06 -2.03
CA LEU A 343 10.48 -23.26 -0.88
C LEU A 343 9.97 -24.70 -0.74
N GLU A 344 10.06 -25.53 -1.78
CA GLU A 344 9.50 -26.89 -1.81
C GLU A 344 9.92 -27.74 -0.58
N SER A 345 11.23 -27.80 -0.31
CA SER A 345 11.77 -28.53 0.85
C SER A 345 11.23 -28.00 2.18
N SER A 346 11.10 -26.68 2.29
CA SER A 346 10.59 -26.00 3.47
C SER A 346 9.08 -26.16 3.62
N LEU A 347 8.34 -26.33 2.53
CA LEU A 347 6.90 -26.53 2.50
C LEU A 347 6.50 -28.01 2.64
N SER A 348 7.43 -28.94 2.45
CA SER A 348 7.19 -30.39 2.57
C SER A 348 6.40 -30.76 3.83
N GLY A 349 5.29 -31.49 3.69
CA GLY A 349 4.39 -31.85 4.79
C GLY A 349 3.31 -30.80 5.12
N LEU A 350 3.27 -29.68 4.40
CA LEU A 350 2.14 -28.76 4.36
C LEU A 350 1.40 -28.92 3.04
N ASN A 351 0.08 -28.78 3.06
CA ASN A 351 -0.68 -28.49 1.86
C ASN A 351 -0.46 -27.02 1.48
N VAL A 352 -0.25 -26.72 0.20
CA VAL A 352 0.01 -25.36 -0.28
C VAL A 352 -1.10 -24.93 -1.23
N ILE A 353 -1.63 -23.73 -1.03
CA ILE A 353 -2.55 -23.07 -1.96
C ILE A 353 -1.81 -21.87 -2.54
N ILE A 354 -1.86 -21.72 -3.86
CA ILE A 354 -1.45 -20.49 -4.53
C ILE A 354 -2.72 -19.87 -5.11
N GLU A 355 -3.08 -18.69 -4.61
CA GLU A 355 -4.29 -17.98 -5.03
C GLU A 355 -3.90 -16.71 -5.80
N SER A 356 -4.58 -16.46 -6.92
CA SER A 356 -4.49 -15.20 -7.65
C SER A 356 -5.88 -14.63 -7.87
N TYR A 357 -5.98 -13.32 -8.07
CA TYR A 357 -7.23 -12.59 -8.16
C TYR A 357 -7.08 -11.35 -9.05
N PHE A 358 -8.19 -10.62 -9.24
CA PHE A 358 -8.38 -9.47 -10.15
C PHE A 358 -8.57 -9.78 -11.64
N ALA A 359 -8.04 -10.89 -12.14
CA ALA A 359 -8.26 -11.36 -13.52
C ALA A 359 -7.92 -12.86 -13.63
N ASP A 360 -8.12 -13.42 -14.83
CA ASP A 360 -7.73 -14.80 -15.13
C ASP A 360 -6.19 -14.93 -15.20
N VAL A 361 -5.66 -16.01 -14.64
CA VAL A 361 -4.22 -16.32 -14.75
C VAL A 361 -3.96 -16.96 -16.12
N PRO A 362 -3.05 -16.40 -16.95
CA PRO A 362 -2.67 -17.03 -18.21
C PRO A 362 -2.17 -18.47 -18.01
N ALA A 363 -2.62 -19.39 -18.86
CA ALA A 363 -2.26 -20.82 -18.78
C ALA A 363 -0.76 -21.09 -18.93
N GLU A 364 0.00 -20.14 -19.49
CA GLU A 364 1.46 -20.21 -19.51
C GLU A 364 2.06 -19.98 -18.12
N HIS A 365 1.52 -19.03 -17.35
CA HIS A 365 2.06 -18.66 -16.04
C HIS A 365 1.90 -19.79 -15.03
N THR A 366 0.84 -20.60 -15.13
CA THR A 366 0.64 -21.76 -14.26
C THR A 366 1.74 -22.83 -14.42
N LYS A 367 2.46 -22.87 -15.54
CA LYS A 367 3.58 -23.80 -15.75
C LYS A 367 4.81 -23.45 -14.91
N HIS A 368 4.85 -22.24 -14.36
CA HIS A 368 5.94 -21.74 -13.54
C HIS A 368 5.75 -22.00 -12.04
N LEU A 369 4.69 -22.73 -11.64
CA LEU A 369 4.39 -23.10 -10.26
C LEU A 369 4.62 -24.62 -10.09
N PRO A 370 5.79 -25.06 -9.59
CA PRO A 370 6.19 -26.46 -9.52
C PRO A 370 5.54 -27.29 -8.39
N LEU A 371 4.58 -26.72 -7.65
CA LEU A 371 3.98 -27.30 -6.43
C LEU A 371 2.66 -28.04 -6.66
#